data_AF-A0A7L1WZY6-F1
#
_entry.id   AF-A0A7L1WZY6-F1
#
_cell.length_a   1.000
_cell.length_b   1.000
_cell.length_c   1.000
_cell.angle_alpha   90.00
_cell.angle_beta   90.00
_cell.angle_gamma   90.00
#
_symmetry.space_group_name_H-M   'P 1'
#
loop_
_entity.id
_entity.type
_entity.pdbx_description
1 polymer ?
#
loop_
_entity_poly.entity_id
_entity_poly.type
_entity_poly.pdbx_seq_one_letter_code
_entity_poly.pdbx_strand_id
1 'polypeptide(L)' 'LAATKPGRRAVREKGTYLVLRELHGWEPEPPVRAACENLIQVLIGEEPGPGMENLLEVTVPEELERELQRRGEEGEEQWQ' A
#
# COMPACT_ATOMS: atom_id res chain seq x y z
N LEU A 1 -9.12 -4.51 5.02
CA LEU A 1 -9.93 -3.88 3.95
C LEU A 1 -9.19 -3.86 2.61
N ALA A 2 -8.10 -3.10 2.44
CA ALA A 2 -7.41 -2.95 1.15
C ALA A 2 -6.66 -4.19 0.64
N ALA A 3 -6.56 -5.25 1.43
CA ALA A 3 -6.01 -6.54 1.00
C ALA A 3 -6.86 -7.22 -0.08
N THR A 4 -8.19 -7.04 -0.05
CA THR A 4 -9.11 -7.67 -1.00
C THR A 4 -9.57 -6.68 -2.06
N LYS A 5 -9.82 -7.18 -3.26
CA LYS A 5 -10.38 -6.39 -4.36
C LYS A 5 -11.67 -5.63 -4.01
N PRO A 6 -12.70 -6.23 -3.38
CA PRO A 6 -13.88 -5.48 -2.96
C PRO A 6 -13.56 -4.36 -1.98
N GLY A 7 -12.61 -4.59 -1.07
CA GLY A 7 -12.18 -3.57 -0.11
C GLY A 7 -11.43 -2.42 -0.77
N ARG A 8 -10.49 -2.69 -1.69
CA ARG A 8 -9.83 -1.64 -2.48
C ARG A 8 -10.84 -0.82 -3.27
N ARG A 9 -11.79 -1.48 -3.94
CA ARG A 9 -12.85 -0.81 -4.69
C ARG A 9 -13.68 0.13 -3.80
N ALA A 10 -14.14 -0.35 -2.65
CA ALA A 10 -14.92 0.46 -1.73
C ALA A 10 -14.14 1.69 -1.22
N VAL A 11 -12.83 1.54 -0.97
CA VAL A 11 -11.96 2.65 -0.54
C VAL A 11 -11.73 3.65 -1.68
N ARG A 12 -11.48 3.19 -2.91
CA ARG A 12 -11.32 4.04 -4.10
C ARG A 12 -12.59 4.84 -4.41
N GLU A 13 -13.76 4.19 -4.39
CA GLU A 13 -15.06 4.82 -4.69
C GLU A 13 -15.44 5.94 -3.71
N LYS A 14 -14.92 5.89 -2.48
CA LYS A 14 -15.11 6.95 -1.47
C LYS A 14 -14.17 8.14 -1.62
N GLY A 15 -13.31 8.16 -2.63
CA GLY A 15 -12.32 9.23 -2.82
C GLY A 15 -11.21 9.23 -1.75
N THR A 16 -11.02 8.13 -1.02
CA THR A 16 -10.07 8.06 0.10
C THR A 16 -8.63 8.37 -0.31
N TYR A 17 -8.24 8.05 -1.54
CA TYR A 17 -6.92 8.40 -2.08
C TYR A 17 -6.62 9.91 -1.97
N LEU A 18 -7.59 10.77 -2.32
CA LEU A 18 -7.38 12.22 -2.28
C LEU A 18 -7.11 12.69 -0.85
N VAL A 19 -7.89 12.20 0.12
CA VAL A 19 -7.72 12.55 1.53
C VAL A 19 -6.37 12.06 2.06
N LEU A 20 -6.01 10.80 1.77
CA LEU A 20 -4.75 10.22 2.22
C LEU A 20 -3.53 10.90 1.63
N ARG A 21 -3.60 11.33 0.37
CA ARG A 21 -2.48 12.02 -0.30
C ARG A 21 -2.18 13.36 0.37
N GLU A 22 -3.21 14.14 0.69
CA GLU A 22 -3.01 15.41 1.39
C GLU A 22 -2.53 15.18 2.83
N LEU A 23 -3.09 14.19 3.54
CA LEU A 23 -2.63 13.81 4.88
C LEU A 23 -1.15 13.40 4.87
N HIS A 24 -0.76 12.52 3.95
CA HIS A 24 0.64 12.08 3.78
C HIS A 24 1.59 13.27 3.59
N GLY A 25 1.17 14.29 2.83
CA GLY A 25 2.00 15.47 2.56
C GLY A 25 2.28 16.36 3.77
N TRP A 26 1.40 16.34 4.78
CA TRP A 26 1.51 17.22 5.95
C TRP A 26 1.70 16.48 7.28
N GLU A 27 1.65 15.15 7.27
CA GLU A 27 1.75 14.33 8.48
C GLU A 27 3.16 14.37 9.09
N PRO A 28 3.31 14.87 10.34
CA PRO A 28 4.61 14.94 11.00
C PRO A 28 5.05 13.59 11.59
N GLU A 29 4.12 12.69 11.94
CA GLU A 29 4.46 11.43 12.61
C GLU A 29 4.89 10.38 11.57
N PRO A 30 6.18 9.93 11.56
CA PRO A 30 6.69 9.06 10.50
C PRO A 30 5.92 7.74 10.32
N PRO A 31 5.50 7.02 11.38
CA PRO A 31 4.64 5.85 11.27
C PRO A 31 3.30 6.11 10.59
N VAL A 32 2.67 7.27 10.84
CA VAL A 32 1.38 7.63 10.24
C VAL A 32 1.57 7.95 8.76
N ARG A 33 2.63 8.70 8.44
CA ARG A 33 3.02 8.98 7.05
C ARG A 33 3.31 7.70 6.28
N ALA A 34 4.11 6.79 6.82
CA ALA A 34 4.41 5.48 6.21
C ALA A 34 3.13 4.64 6.00
N ALA A 35 2.21 4.64 6.96
CA ALA A 35 0.91 3.97 6.79
C ALA A 35 0.07 4.59 5.66
N CYS A 36 0.09 5.92 5.53
CA CYS A 36 -0.57 6.61 4.42
C CYS A 36 0.06 6.24 3.08
N GLU A 37 1.39 6.24 3.00
CA GLU A 37 2.14 5.86 1.80
C GLU A 37 1.79 4.43 1.35
N ASN A 38 1.87 3.46 2.27
CA ASN A 38 1.56 2.06 1.99
C ASN A 38 0.15 1.89 1.43
N LEU A 39 -0.85 2.58 2.01
CA LEU A 39 -2.21 2.51 1.51
C LEU A 39 -2.37 3.24 0.17
N ILE A 40 -1.69 4.37 -0.04
CA ILE A 40 -1.66 5.06 -1.33
C ILE A 40 -1.12 4.15 -2.42
N GLN A 41 0.02 3.48 -2.20
CA GLN A 41 0.63 2.55 -3.15
C GLN A 41 -0.34 1.44 -3.57
N VAL A 42 -1.08 0.87 -2.61
CA VAL A 42 -2.12 -0.13 -2.89
C VAL A 42 -3.29 0.45 -3.70
N LEU A 43 -3.69 1.70 -3.45
CA LEU A 43 -4.83 2.32 -4.12
C LEU A 43 -4.52 2.74 -5.56
N ILE A 44 -3.28 3.19 -5.84
CA ILE A 44 -2.85 3.59 -7.20
C ILE A 44 -2.36 2.41 -8.04
N GLY A 45 -2.03 1.27 -7.42
CA GLY A 45 -1.59 0.08 -8.11
C GLY A 45 -2.68 -0.59 -8.94
N GLU A 46 -2.25 -1.28 -10.00
CA GLU A 46 -3.10 -2.10 -10.85
C GLU A 46 -3.75 -3.25 -10.07
N GLU A 47 -4.93 -3.66 -10.52
CA GLU A 47 -5.68 -4.74 -9.89
C GLU A 47 -5.09 -6.11 -10.30
N PRO A 48 -4.78 -7.02 -9.35
CA PRO A 48 -4.27 -8.34 -9.68
C PRO A 48 -5.24 -9.17 -10.53
N GLY A 49 -4.69 -10.17 -11.22
CA GLY A 49 -5.47 -11.10 -12.04
C GLY A 49 -6.43 -11.99 -11.24
N PRO A 50 -7.34 -12.72 -11.92
CA PRO A 50 -8.26 -13.65 -11.28
C PRO A 50 -7.52 -14.67 -10.40
N GLY A 51 -8.01 -14.92 -9.19
CA GLY A 51 -7.37 -15.81 -8.21
C GLY A 51 -6.26 -15.16 -7.37
N MET A 52 -5.91 -13.89 -7.62
CA MET A 52 -4.92 -13.13 -6.84
C MET A 52 -5.53 -11.89 -6.15
N GLU A 53 -6.84 -11.91 -5.95
CA GLU A 53 -7.60 -10.73 -5.52
C GLU A 53 -7.39 -10.37 -4.05
N ASN A 54 -7.01 -11.34 -3.22
CA ASN A 54 -6.61 -11.15 -1.82
C ASN A 54 -5.09 -11.19 -1.69
N LEU A 55 -4.47 -10.04 -1.49
CA LEU A 55 -3.00 -9.89 -1.41
C LEU A 55 -2.37 -10.66 -0.23
N LEU A 56 -3.17 -11.06 0.77
CA LEU A 56 -2.69 -11.86 1.90
C LEU A 56 -2.64 -13.37 1.60
N GLU A 57 -3.26 -13.82 0.51
CA GLU A 57 -3.34 -15.23 0.13
C GLU A 57 -2.44 -15.57 -1.06
N VAL A 58 -1.81 -14.57 -1.68
CA VAL A 58 -0.94 -14.75 -2.84
C VAL A 58 0.44 -15.22 -2.39
N THR A 59 0.94 -16.29 -3.01
CA THR A 59 2.33 -16.70 -2.84
C THR A 59 3.26 -15.75 -3.58
N VAL A 60 4.17 -15.12 -2.83
CA VAL A 60 5.19 -14.24 -3.37
C VAL A 60 6.44 -15.07 -3.70
N PRO A 61 7.00 -14.99 -4.91
CA PRO A 61 8.28 -15.61 -5.22
C PRO A 61 9.41 -15.02 -4.36
N GLU A 62 10.38 -15.85 -3.96
CA GLU A 62 11.45 -15.46 -3.02
C GLU A 62 12.27 -14.24 -3.50
N GLU A 63 12.55 -14.14 -4.80
CA GLU A 63 13.24 -12.98 -5.37
C GLU A 63 12.46 -11.68 -5.17
N LEU A 64 11.14 -11.73 -5.38
CA LEU A 64 10.26 -10.59 -5.20
C LEU A 64 10.10 -10.24 -3.72
N GLU A 65 10.03 -11.24 -2.84
CA GLU A 65 9.98 -11.04 -1.39
C GLU A 65 11.21 -10.26 -0.89
N ARG A 66 12.41 -10.64 -1.35
CA ARG A 66 13.65 -9.93 -1.02
C ARG A 66 13.66 -8.50 -1.56
N GLU A 67 13.18 -8.26 -2.78
CA GLU A 67 13.09 -6.91 -3.32
C GLU A 67 12.10 -6.04 -2.54
N LEU A 68 10.94 -6.59 -2.17
CA LEU A 68 9.93 -5.89 -1.38
C LEU A 68 10.47 -5.54 0.01
N GLN A 69 11.18 -6.46 0.65
CA GLN A 69 11.78 -6.21 1.96
C GLN A 69 12.85 -5.10 1.90
N ARG A 70 13.74 -5.15 0.91
CA ARG A 70 14.74 -4.09 0.69
C ARG A 70 14.10 -2.73 0.47
N ARG A 71 13.04 -2.64 -0.36
CA ARG A 71 12.30 -1.40 -0.59
C ARG A 71 11.62 -0.88 0.68
N GLY A 72 11.14 -1.79 1.53
CA GLY A 72 10.59 -1.45 2.85
C GLY A 72 11.65 -0.84 3.77
N GLU A 73 12.82 -1.47 3.86
CA GLU A 73 13.96 -1.01 4.66
C GLU A 73 14.48 0.36 4.17
N GLU A 74 14.66 0.54 2.85
CA GLU A 74 15.03 1.82 2.23
C GLU A 74 14.00 2.92 2.50
N GLY A 75 12.71 2.58 2.55
CA GLY A 75 11.64 3.49 2.93
C GLY A 75 11.74 3.88 4.41
N GLU A 76 11.88 2.91 5.30
CA GLU A 76 12.03 3.13 6.74
C GLU A 76 13.25 3.99 7.08
N GLU A 77 14.40 3.77 6.44
CA GLU A 77 15.63 4.55 6.62
C GLU A 77 15.49 6.01 6.14
N GLN A 78 14.74 6.25 5.06
CA GLN A 78 14.44 7.61 4.59
C GLN A 78 13.56 8.42 5.55
N TRP A 79 12.88 7.74 6.48
CA TRP A 79 11.95 8.35 7.42
C TRP A 79 12.45 8.39 8.88
N GLN A 80 13.70 7.96 9.15
CA GLN A 80 14.45 8.18 10.40
C GLN A 80 15.16 9.53 10.41
#